data_AF-A0A7V9HW32-F1
#
_entry.id   AF-A0A7V9HW32-F1
#
_cell.length_a   1.000
_cell.length_b   1.000
_cell.length_c   1.000
_cell.angle_alpha   90.00
_cell.angle_beta   90.00
_cell.angle_gamma   90.00
#
_symmetry.space_group_name_H-M   'P 1'
#
loop_
_entity.id
_entity.type
_entity.pdbx_description
1 polymer ?
#
loop_
_entity_poly.entity_id
_entity_poly.type
_entity_poly.pdbx_seq_one_letter_code
_entity_poly.pdbx_strand_id
1 'polypeptide(L)'
;MTTREQFGQHYHDFLNRRVDPSGLSFWTNEILSCGLDAGCIEVKRINVSAAFFLSIEFQQTGYQIIRTYKSTFSDRAQHPRGFPSYREFLRDTQEIGRGVVVGQGNWELQLEQNKLEFARRWVVRPDFIVRFPAGMDAAAYVDQLFSISGVTPTQSERDAAILAFSAGATEGCARALLSVTNSSSVYNKHFNSAFVLMQYLGYLRRMPNNAPDNNFDGFDFWLNKLNQFNGDYQQAEMVKSFLVSGELRGRFGP
;
A
#
# COMPACT_ATOMS: atom_id res chain seq x y z
N MET A 1 6.27 25.52 -5.94
CA MET A 1 6.72 24.21 -6.46
C MET A 1 6.38 24.11 -7.94
N THR A 2 7.37 23.86 -8.79
CA THR A 2 7.18 23.60 -10.22
C THR A 2 6.59 22.20 -10.46
N THR A 3 5.98 21.97 -11.63
CA THR A 3 5.48 20.63 -12.03
C THR A 3 6.55 19.54 -11.91
N ARG A 4 7.81 19.88 -12.24
CA ARG A 4 8.94 18.96 -12.16
C ARG A 4 9.29 18.59 -10.72
N GLU A 5 9.28 19.56 -9.81
CA GLU A 5 9.53 19.34 -8.38
C GLU A 5 8.43 18.49 -7.75
N GLN A 6 7.17 18.73 -8.12
CA GLN A 6 6.03 17.94 -7.64
C GLN A 6 6.19 16.45 -7.96
N PHE A 7 6.60 16.12 -9.19
CA PHE A 7 6.79 14.71 -9.56
C PHE A 7 8.01 14.08 -8.91
N GLY A 8 9.13 14.79 -8.84
CA GLY A 8 10.27 14.33 -8.04
C GLY A 8 9.83 13.95 -6.62
N GLN A 9 8.99 14.79 -6.01
CA GLN A 9 8.46 14.55 -4.69
C GLN A 9 7.51 13.34 -4.62
N HIS A 10 6.61 13.15 -5.59
CA HIS A 10 5.73 11.97 -5.61
C HIS A 10 6.52 10.65 -5.70
N TYR A 11 7.57 10.59 -6.53
CA TYR A 11 8.42 9.39 -6.58
C TYR A 11 9.09 9.10 -5.22
N HIS A 12 9.54 10.15 -4.51
CA HIS A 12 10.10 9.99 -3.18
C HIS A 12 9.06 9.57 -2.14
N ASP A 13 7.90 10.21 -2.14
CA ASP A 13 6.89 10.05 -1.10
C ASP A 13 6.09 8.76 -1.24
N PHE A 14 5.79 8.34 -2.48
CA PHE A 14 4.96 7.15 -2.76
C PHE A 14 5.79 5.91 -3.12
N LEU A 15 6.92 6.07 -3.81
CA LEU A 15 7.72 4.95 -4.34
C LEU A 15 9.09 4.79 -3.66
N ASN A 16 9.46 5.69 -2.74
CA ASN A 16 10.76 5.68 -2.04
C ASN A 16 11.98 5.64 -2.99
N ARG A 17 11.87 6.21 -4.19
CA ARG A 17 12.98 6.28 -5.15
C ARG A 17 13.06 7.63 -5.84
N ARG A 18 14.20 7.87 -6.51
CA ARG A 18 14.33 9.02 -7.41
C ARG A 18 13.53 8.77 -8.68
N VAL A 19 12.97 9.86 -9.21
CA VAL A 19 12.32 9.85 -10.52
C VAL A 19 13.35 9.57 -11.62
N ASP A 20 13.00 8.68 -12.54
CA ASP A 20 13.76 8.43 -13.76
C ASP A 20 13.46 9.50 -14.83
N PRO A 21 14.41 9.86 -15.72
CA PRO A 21 14.20 10.92 -16.70
C PRO A 21 12.99 10.70 -17.62
N SER A 22 12.71 9.45 -18.01
CA SER A 22 11.56 9.06 -18.81
C SER A 22 10.23 9.33 -18.11
N GLY A 23 10.09 8.87 -16.86
CA GLY A 23 8.91 9.10 -16.05
C GLY A 23 8.68 10.58 -15.77
N LEU A 24 9.74 11.33 -15.45
CA LEU A 24 9.64 12.77 -15.25
C LEU A 24 9.10 13.49 -16.49
N SER A 25 9.62 13.14 -17.66
CA SER A 25 9.17 13.69 -18.94
C SER A 25 7.71 13.34 -19.21
N PHE A 26 7.35 12.06 -19.06
CA PHE A 26 6.00 11.57 -19.28
C PHE A 26 4.97 12.33 -18.43
N TRP A 27 5.15 12.36 -17.10
CA TRP A 27 4.21 13.04 -16.19
C TRP A 27 4.17 14.56 -16.39
N THR A 28 5.32 15.17 -16.74
CA THR A 28 5.37 16.60 -17.08
C THR A 28 4.54 16.88 -18.33
N ASN A 29 4.69 16.07 -19.38
CA ASN A 29 3.97 16.24 -20.62
C ASN A 29 2.45 16.02 -20.47
N GLU A 30 2.03 15.11 -19.58
CA GLU A 30 0.61 14.92 -19.25
C GLU A 30 -0.05 16.23 -18.76
N ILE A 31 0.64 17.01 -17.92
CA ILE A 31 0.13 18.32 -17.46
C ILE A 31 0.33 19.40 -18.53
N LEU A 32 1.49 19.45 -19.18
CA LEU A 32 1.78 20.48 -20.19
C LEU A 32 0.83 20.40 -21.39
N SER A 33 0.28 19.22 -21.69
CA SER A 33 -0.74 19.03 -22.74
C SER A 33 -2.00 19.88 -22.56
N CYS A 34 -2.27 20.38 -21.34
CA CYS A 34 -3.40 21.26 -21.05
C CYS A 34 -3.19 22.72 -21.48
N GLY A 35 -1.97 23.13 -21.84
CA GLY A 35 -1.66 24.54 -22.12
C GLY A 35 -1.96 25.44 -20.91
N LEU A 36 -2.88 26.38 -21.07
CA LEU A 36 -3.30 27.34 -20.02
C LEU A 36 -4.67 27.00 -19.39
N ASP A 37 -5.30 25.89 -19.75
CA ASP A 37 -6.58 25.48 -19.17
C ASP A 37 -6.39 25.04 -17.71
N ALA A 38 -6.82 25.91 -16.79
CA ALA A 38 -6.71 25.67 -15.35
C ALA A 38 -7.50 24.44 -14.88
N GLY A 39 -8.66 24.15 -15.48
CA GLY A 39 -9.48 22.98 -15.14
C GLY A 39 -8.80 21.70 -15.60
N CYS A 40 -8.29 21.68 -16.83
CA CYS A 40 -7.49 20.55 -17.33
C CYS A 40 -6.27 20.28 -16.46
N ILE A 41 -5.51 21.33 -16.09
CA ILE A 41 -4.33 21.21 -15.24
C ILE A 41 -4.68 20.62 -13.87
N GLU A 42 -5.78 21.06 -13.24
CA GLU A 42 -6.23 20.52 -11.96
C GLU A 42 -6.54 19.01 -12.08
N VAL A 43 -7.36 18.62 -13.07
CA VAL A 43 -7.74 17.22 -13.29
C VAL A 43 -6.52 16.35 -13.59
N LYS A 44 -5.60 16.81 -14.45
CA LYS A 44 -4.35 16.08 -14.73
C LYS A 44 -3.48 15.94 -13.49
N ARG A 45 -3.35 16.96 -12.63
CA ARG A 45 -2.61 16.85 -11.36
C ARG A 45 -3.21 15.79 -10.44
N ILE A 46 -4.53 15.76 -10.31
CA ILE A 46 -5.24 14.76 -9.51
C ILE A 46 -4.98 13.35 -10.08
N ASN A 47 -5.18 13.16 -11.38
CA ASN A 47 -5.05 11.85 -12.02
C ASN A 47 -3.61 11.34 -12.03
N VAL A 48 -2.63 12.20 -12.36
CA VAL A 48 -1.21 11.81 -12.30
C VAL A 48 -0.81 11.44 -10.88
N SER A 49 -1.29 12.17 -9.86
CA SER A 49 -0.97 11.82 -8.47
C SER A 49 -1.62 10.50 -8.05
N ALA A 50 -2.89 10.27 -8.40
CA ALA A 50 -3.58 9.00 -8.16
C ALA A 50 -2.87 7.82 -8.86
N ALA A 51 -2.29 8.04 -10.05
CA ALA A 51 -1.60 7.02 -10.83
C ALA A 51 -0.41 6.39 -10.09
N PHE A 52 0.25 7.11 -9.17
CA PHE A 52 1.32 6.51 -8.34
C PHE A 52 0.78 5.38 -7.47
N PHE A 53 -0.35 5.57 -6.81
CA PHE A 53 -1.00 4.52 -6.02
C PHE A 53 -1.52 3.38 -6.90
N LEU A 54 -2.10 3.73 -8.07
CA LEU A 54 -2.66 2.74 -8.98
C LEU A 54 -1.59 1.99 -9.79
N SER A 55 -0.32 2.42 -9.73
CA SER A 55 0.77 1.78 -10.44
C SER A 55 1.01 0.35 -9.93
N ILE A 56 1.46 -0.52 -10.84
CA ILE A 56 1.92 -1.87 -10.50
C ILE A 56 3.00 -1.80 -9.40
N GLU A 57 3.92 -0.83 -9.51
CA GLU A 57 5.00 -0.65 -8.56
C GLU A 57 4.46 -0.49 -7.13
N PHE A 58 3.51 0.41 -6.91
CA PHE A 58 2.90 0.60 -5.60
C PHE A 58 2.04 -0.60 -5.17
N GLN A 59 1.18 -1.10 -6.05
CA GLN A 59 0.28 -2.21 -5.73
C GLN A 59 1.04 -3.47 -5.31
N GLN A 60 2.20 -3.72 -5.91
CA GLN A 60 3.01 -4.90 -5.63
C GLN A 60 4.05 -4.70 -4.52
N THR A 61 4.22 -3.47 -4.02
CA THR A 61 5.15 -3.13 -2.93
C THR A 61 4.40 -2.58 -1.71
N GLY A 62 4.07 -1.29 -1.68
CA GLY A 62 3.41 -0.64 -0.55
C GLY A 62 2.07 -1.27 -0.20
N TYR A 63 1.24 -1.60 -1.19
CA TYR A 63 -0.03 -2.26 -0.90
C TYR A 63 0.15 -3.72 -0.45
N GLN A 64 1.17 -4.41 -0.94
CA GLN A 64 1.54 -5.74 -0.44
C GLN A 64 1.90 -5.69 1.06
N ILE A 65 2.65 -4.68 1.49
CA ILE A 65 2.97 -4.46 2.91
C ILE A 65 1.70 -4.23 3.72
N ILE A 66 0.82 -3.33 3.29
CA ILE A 66 -0.43 -3.04 4.02
C ILE A 66 -1.28 -4.31 4.18
N ARG A 67 -1.43 -5.12 3.12
CA ARG A 67 -2.16 -6.39 3.18
C ARG A 67 -1.51 -7.41 4.10
N THR A 68 -0.17 -7.44 4.15
CA THR A 68 0.57 -8.33 5.06
C THR A 68 0.31 -7.97 6.52
N TYR A 69 0.35 -6.68 6.88
CA TYR A 69 -0.02 -6.22 8.22
C TYR A 69 -1.49 -6.53 8.52
N LYS A 70 -2.41 -6.24 7.59
CA LYS A 70 -3.85 -6.50 7.74
C LYS A 70 -4.22 -7.97 7.88
N SER A 71 -3.40 -8.88 7.38
CA SER A 71 -3.63 -10.33 7.47
C SER A 71 -2.91 -10.96 8.67
N THR A 72 -1.99 -10.23 9.31
CA THR A 72 -1.22 -10.71 10.47
C THR A 72 -1.72 -10.10 11.78
N PHE A 73 -2.16 -8.84 11.75
CA PHE A 73 -2.44 -8.05 12.94
C PHE A 73 -3.86 -7.51 12.96
N SER A 74 -4.57 -7.82 14.05
CA SER A 74 -5.80 -7.13 14.44
C SER A 74 -5.49 -5.78 15.09
N ASP A 75 -6.54 -5.02 15.40
CA ASP A 75 -6.43 -3.73 16.11
C ASP A 75 -5.75 -3.90 17.49
N ARG A 76 -4.63 -3.21 17.68
CA ARG A 76 -3.87 -3.20 18.94
C ARG A 76 -3.03 -1.94 19.08
N ALA A 77 -2.52 -1.67 20.28
CA ALA A 77 -1.71 -0.48 20.56
C ALA A 77 -0.52 -0.27 19.60
N GLN A 78 0.24 -1.31 19.26
CA GLN A 78 1.39 -1.19 18.35
C GLN A 78 0.99 -1.12 16.87
N HIS A 79 -0.18 -1.67 16.50
CA HIS A 79 -0.71 -1.65 15.14
C HIS A 79 -2.20 -1.26 15.18
N PRO A 80 -2.52 0.02 15.44
CA PRO A 80 -3.89 0.46 15.48
C PRO A 80 -4.58 0.11 14.15
N ARG A 81 -5.71 -0.56 14.24
CA ARG A 81 -6.49 -1.11 13.11
C ARG A 81 -5.71 -2.09 12.23
N GLY A 82 -4.64 -2.71 12.73
CA GLY A 82 -3.79 -3.61 11.95
C GLY A 82 -2.95 -2.90 10.89
N PHE A 83 -2.71 -1.59 11.03
CA PHE A 83 -1.81 -0.85 10.14
C PHE A 83 -0.35 -0.91 10.60
N PRO A 84 0.63 -0.87 9.67
CA PRO A 84 2.02 -0.62 10.02
C PRO A 84 2.17 0.78 10.62
N SER A 85 3.15 0.98 11.49
CA SER A 85 3.63 2.34 11.74
C SER A 85 4.28 2.91 10.48
N TYR A 86 4.39 4.24 10.41
CA TYR A 86 4.99 4.91 9.26
C TYR A 86 6.44 4.44 8.97
N ARG A 87 7.26 4.24 10.02
CA ARG A 87 8.64 3.75 9.85
C ARG A 87 8.70 2.31 9.36
N GLU A 88 7.81 1.46 9.87
CA GLU A 88 7.70 0.07 9.42
C GLU A 88 7.28 0.00 7.94
N PHE A 89 6.29 0.81 7.55
CA PHE A 89 5.83 0.88 6.16
C PHE A 89 6.99 1.25 5.21
N LEU A 90 7.77 2.29 5.54
CA LEU A 90 8.91 2.70 4.73
C LEU A 90 9.98 1.60 4.64
N ARG A 91 10.39 1.03 5.78
CA ARG A 91 11.40 -0.03 5.84
C ARG A 91 10.98 -1.24 5.00
N ASP A 92 9.77 -1.74 5.23
CA ASP A 92 9.29 -2.98 4.62
C ASP A 92 9.01 -2.77 3.12
N THR A 93 8.54 -1.59 2.70
CA THR A 93 8.37 -1.26 1.27
C THR A 93 9.71 -1.17 0.53
N GLN A 94 10.74 -0.58 1.16
CA GLN A 94 12.09 -0.53 0.59
C GLN A 94 12.73 -1.92 0.47
N GLU A 95 12.38 -2.85 1.37
CA GLU A 95 12.85 -4.23 1.29
C GLU A 95 12.24 -4.95 0.08
N ILE A 96 10.92 -4.90 -0.11
CA ILE A 96 10.26 -5.54 -1.26
C ILE A 96 10.64 -4.88 -2.59
N GLY A 97 10.75 -3.55 -2.63
CA GLY A 97 11.09 -2.81 -3.85
C GLY A 97 12.58 -2.81 -4.23
N ARG A 98 13.45 -3.48 -3.46
CA ARG A 98 14.91 -3.37 -3.63
C ARG A 98 15.37 -3.85 -5.00
N GLY A 99 15.95 -2.92 -5.77
CA GLY A 99 16.48 -3.19 -7.11
C GLY A 99 15.41 -3.39 -8.17
N VAL A 100 14.13 -3.15 -7.85
CA VAL A 100 13.02 -3.28 -8.79
C VAL A 100 12.73 -1.92 -9.42
N VAL A 101 12.74 -1.88 -10.75
CA VAL A 101 12.16 -0.80 -11.55
C VAL A 101 11.23 -1.45 -12.57
N VAL A 102 9.93 -1.17 -12.45
CA VAL A 102 8.92 -1.80 -13.30
C VAL A 102 9.21 -1.52 -14.78
N GLY A 103 9.20 -2.57 -15.60
CA GLY A 103 9.47 -2.50 -17.03
C GLY A 103 10.95 -2.52 -17.40
N GLN A 104 11.88 -2.69 -16.45
CA GLN A 104 13.32 -2.78 -16.72
C GLN A 104 13.89 -4.15 -16.32
N GLY A 105 14.71 -4.74 -17.20
CA GLY A 105 15.39 -6.01 -16.90
C GLY A 105 14.41 -7.15 -16.57
N ASN A 106 14.72 -7.92 -15.54
CA ASN A 106 13.92 -9.05 -15.03
C ASN A 106 13.13 -8.68 -13.76
N TRP A 107 12.60 -7.45 -13.71
CA TRP A 107 11.99 -6.87 -12.51
C TRP A 107 10.89 -7.74 -11.88
N GLU A 108 10.10 -8.48 -12.67
CA GLU A 108 9.04 -9.37 -12.16
C GLU A 108 9.64 -10.47 -11.28
N LEU A 109 10.68 -11.15 -11.79
CA LEU A 109 11.33 -12.23 -11.05
C LEU A 109 12.00 -11.70 -9.79
N GLN A 110 12.68 -10.56 -9.89
CA GLN A 110 13.32 -9.93 -8.73
C GLN A 110 12.31 -9.52 -7.66
N LEU A 111 11.17 -8.96 -8.07
CA LEU A 111 10.09 -8.58 -7.17
C LEU A 111 9.47 -9.79 -6.46
N GLU A 112 9.20 -10.88 -7.18
CA GLU A 112 8.69 -12.11 -6.57
C GLU A 112 9.67 -12.73 -5.58
N GLN A 113 10.97 -12.70 -5.90
CA GLN A 113 12.03 -13.13 -4.99
C GLN A 113 12.09 -12.25 -3.73
N ASN A 114 12.02 -10.93 -3.88
CA ASN A 114 12.02 -9.99 -2.76
C ASN A 114 10.81 -10.21 -1.84
N LYS A 115 9.60 -10.41 -2.40
CA LYS A 115 8.39 -10.70 -1.62
C LYS A 115 8.51 -11.99 -0.83
N LEU A 116 9.02 -13.06 -1.46
CA LEU A 116 9.20 -14.34 -0.79
C LEU A 116 10.22 -14.26 0.33
N GLU A 117 11.35 -13.57 0.11
CA GLU A 117 12.36 -13.36 1.15
C GLU A 117 11.83 -12.50 2.31
N PHE A 118 11.09 -11.44 2.01
CA PHE A 118 10.40 -10.65 3.01
C PHE A 118 9.43 -11.53 3.83
N ALA A 119 8.62 -12.36 3.17
CA ALA A 119 7.67 -13.24 3.84
C ALA A 119 8.37 -14.28 4.73
N ARG A 120 9.50 -14.85 4.31
CA ARG A 120 10.32 -15.75 5.16
C ARG A 120 10.76 -15.06 6.45
N ARG A 121 11.24 -13.82 6.35
CA ARG A 121 11.65 -13.03 7.53
C ARG A 121 10.46 -12.62 8.38
N TRP A 122 9.31 -12.36 7.75
CA TRP A 122 8.08 -11.97 8.41
C TRP A 122 7.54 -13.07 9.33
N VAL A 123 7.42 -14.30 8.81
CA VAL A 123 6.80 -15.42 9.55
C VAL A 123 7.65 -15.93 10.73
N VAL A 124 8.90 -15.47 10.85
CA VAL A 124 9.78 -15.76 11.99
C VAL A 124 9.92 -14.58 12.97
N ARG A 125 9.19 -13.47 12.75
CA ARG A 125 9.22 -12.34 13.69
C ARG A 125 8.53 -12.74 15.00
N PRO A 126 9.01 -12.27 16.17
CA PRO A 126 8.41 -12.65 17.46
C PRO A 126 6.91 -12.32 17.58
N ASP A 127 6.49 -11.18 17.05
CA ASP A 127 5.09 -10.74 17.05
C ASP A 127 4.20 -11.49 16.06
N PHE A 128 4.77 -12.07 15.01
CA PHE A 128 4.11 -13.04 14.14
C PHE A 128 3.89 -14.37 14.88
N ILE A 129 4.95 -14.92 15.48
CA ILE A 129 4.92 -16.23 16.16
C ILE A 129 3.93 -16.24 17.33
N VAL A 130 3.76 -15.12 18.04
CA VAL A 130 2.74 -14.99 19.10
C VAL A 130 1.31 -15.26 18.58
N ARG A 131 1.04 -14.99 17.30
CA ARG A 131 -0.28 -15.17 16.68
C ARG A 131 -0.37 -16.46 15.89
N PHE A 132 0.74 -16.87 15.30
CA PHE A 132 0.85 -18.08 14.49
C PHE A 132 1.92 -18.98 15.11
N PRO A 133 1.62 -19.68 16.22
CA PRO A 133 2.59 -20.54 16.88
C PRO A 133 3.12 -21.64 15.97
N ALA A 134 4.33 -22.11 16.25
CA ALA A 134 4.89 -23.26 15.56
C ALA A 134 3.99 -24.50 15.76
N GLY A 135 3.80 -25.28 14.69
CA GLY A 135 3.03 -26.53 14.73
C GLY A 135 1.53 -26.38 14.43
N MET A 136 1.04 -25.19 14.10
CA MET A 136 -0.30 -25.05 13.51
C MET A 136 -0.43 -25.92 12.25
N ASP A 137 -1.57 -26.58 12.09
CA ASP A 137 -1.90 -27.22 10.83
C ASP A 137 -2.19 -26.17 9.75
N ALA A 138 -2.09 -26.60 8.48
CA ALA A 138 -2.20 -25.70 7.32
C ALA A 138 -3.55 -24.99 7.25
N ALA A 139 -4.65 -25.68 7.58
CA ALA A 139 -5.99 -25.12 7.51
C ALA A 139 -6.17 -24.05 8.59
N ALA A 140 -5.80 -24.34 9.85
CA ALA A 140 -5.89 -23.39 10.94
C ALA A 140 -5.06 -22.13 10.69
N TYR A 141 -3.84 -22.28 10.16
CA TYR A 141 -2.98 -21.15 9.80
C TYR A 141 -3.63 -20.25 8.73
N VAL A 142 -4.12 -20.85 7.64
CA VAL A 142 -4.75 -20.13 6.52
C VAL A 142 -6.05 -19.46 6.95
N ASP A 143 -6.91 -20.17 7.69
CA ASP A 143 -8.19 -19.66 8.18
C ASP A 143 -7.98 -18.49 9.15
N GLN A 144 -6.95 -18.56 10.00
CA GLN A 144 -6.62 -17.46 10.89
C GLN A 144 -6.13 -16.22 10.13
N LEU A 145 -5.30 -16.37 9.09
CA LEU A 145 -4.89 -15.23 8.25
C LEU A 145 -6.11 -14.53 7.63
N PHE A 146 -7.01 -15.28 7.00
CA PHE A 146 -8.24 -14.70 6.42
C PHE A 146 -9.17 -14.10 7.47
N SER A 147 -9.29 -14.73 8.64
CA SER A 147 -10.08 -14.21 9.76
C SER A 147 -9.53 -12.86 10.25
N ILE A 148 -8.21 -12.71 10.36
CA ILE A 148 -7.59 -11.44 10.76
C ILE A 148 -7.79 -10.36 9.69
N SER A 149 -7.70 -10.73 8.40
CA SER A 149 -8.05 -9.82 7.30
C SER A 149 -9.54 -9.42 7.28
N GLY A 150 -10.40 -10.11 8.04
CA GLY A 150 -11.84 -9.84 8.08
C GLY A 150 -12.53 -10.13 6.75
N VAL A 151 -12.10 -11.21 6.07
CA VAL A 151 -12.69 -11.68 4.81
C VAL A 151 -13.11 -13.13 4.91
N THR A 152 -14.12 -13.50 4.13
CA THR A 152 -14.44 -14.90 3.84
C THR A 152 -13.85 -15.24 2.48
N PRO A 153 -12.85 -16.14 2.39
CA PRO A 153 -12.24 -16.48 1.12
C PRO A 153 -13.17 -17.36 0.27
N THR A 154 -12.92 -17.39 -1.04
CA THR A 154 -13.47 -18.46 -1.88
C THR A 154 -12.79 -19.79 -1.54
N GLN A 155 -13.46 -20.90 -1.85
CA GLN A 155 -12.88 -22.24 -1.65
C GLN A 155 -11.54 -22.39 -2.39
N SER A 156 -11.44 -21.87 -3.63
CA SER A 156 -10.22 -21.92 -4.42
C SER A 156 -9.07 -21.12 -3.80
N GLU A 157 -9.33 -19.95 -3.23
CA GLU A 157 -8.29 -19.14 -2.55
C GLU A 157 -7.79 -19.85 -1.30
N ARG A 158 -8.70 -20.46 -0.53
CA ARG A 158 -8.36 -21.24 0.66
C ARG A 158 -7.52 -22.46 0.31
N ASP A 159 -7.94 -23.24 -0.69
CA ASP A 159 -7.23 -24.46 -1.11
C ASP A 159 -5.84 -24.13 -1.68
N ALA A 160 -5.70 -23.04 -2.44
CA ALA A 160 -4.42 -22.58 -2.95
C ALA A 160 -3.45 -22.21 -1.82
N ALA A 161 -3.93 -21.54 -0.77
CA ALA A 161 -3.10 -21.16 0.38
C ALA A 161 -2.70 -22.38 1.23
N ILE A 162 -3.59 -23.36 1.40
CA ILE A 162 -3.29 -24.63 2.09
C ILE A 162 -2.27 -25.44 1.30
N LEU A 163 -2.40 -25.51 -0.02
CA LEU A 163 -1.41 -26.13 -0.89
C LEU A 163 -0.06 -25.41 -0.79
N ALA A 164 -0.04 -24.08 -0.77
CA ALA A 164 1.18 -23.30 -0.61
C ALA A 164 1.88 -23.56 0.74
N PHE A 165 1.12 -23.87 1.79
CA PHE A 165 1.65 -24.22 3.11
C PHE A 165 2.41 -25.56 3.11
N SER A 166 2.10 -26.48 2.18
CA SER A 166 2.68 -27.84 2.18
C SER A 166 4.19 -27.90 1.92
N ALA A 167 4.83 -26.77 1.63
CA ALA A 167 6.29 -26.66 1.54
C ALA A 167 7.02 -26.81 2.90
N GLY A 168 6.29 -26.91 4.01
CA GLY A 168 6.83 -27.16 5.36
C GLY A 168 7.49 -25.93 6.00
N ALA A 169 7.83 -26.01 7.29
CA ALA A 169 8.56 -25.01 8.09
C ALA A 169 8.28 -23.53 7.70
N THR A 170 9.31 -22.69 7.65
CA THR A 170 9.23 -21.26 7.30
C THR A 170 8.76 -21.02 5.87
N GLU A 171 9.15 -21.88 4.92
CA GLU A 171 8.86 -21.69 3.49
C GLU A 171 7.36 -21.81 3.19
N GLY A 172 6.71 -22.84 3.74
CA GLY A 172 5.27 -23.05 3.63
C GLY A 172 4.47 -21.91 4.25
N CYS A 173 4.81 -21.50 5.46
CA CYS A 173 4.17 -20.35 6.12
C CYS A 173 4.30 -19.08 5.27
N ALA A 174 5.49 -18.80 4.74
CA ALA A 174 5.75 -17.63 3.90
C ALA A 174 4.93 -17.67 2.60
N ARG A 175 4.88 -18.81 1.91
CA ARG A 175 4.11 -18.98 0.66
C ARG A 175 2.61 -18.91 0.90
N ALA A 176 2.11 -19.52 1.97
CA ALA A 176 0.70 -19.43 2.36
C ALA A 176 0.32 -17.99 2.72
N LEU A 177 1.17 -17.25 3.46
CA LEU A 177 0.95 -15.83 3.73
C LEU A 177 0.86 -15.00 2.44
N LEU A 178 1.78 -15.22 1.49
CA LEU A 178 1.74 -14.54 0.19
C LEU A 178 0.51 -14.94 -0.62
N SER A 179 0.08 -16.21 -0.58
CA SER A 179 -1.14 -16.67 -1.23
C SER A 179 -2.38 -15.97 -0.66
N VAL A 180 -2.53 -15.93 0.67
CA VAL A 180 -3.65 -15.24 1.34
C VAL A 180 -3.65 -13.75 1.03
N THR A 181 -2.52 -13.07 1.21
CA THR A 181 -2.43 -11.61 1.00
C THR A 181 -2.63 -11.20 -0.45
N ASN A 182 -2.30 -12.07 -1.42
CA ASN A 182 -2.53 -11.86 -2.85
C ASN A 182 -3.89 -12.36 -3.36
N SER A 183 -4.70 -12.99 -2.50
CA SER A 183 -6.08 -13.37 -2.85
C SER A 183 -6.90 -12.15 -3.25
N SER A 184 -7.87 -12.36 -4.15
CA SER A 184 -8.78 -11.29 -4.58
C SER A 184 -9.64 -10.82 -3.42
N SER A 185 -10.04 -11.73 -2.53
CA SER A 185 -10.81 -11.40 -1.32
C SER A 185 -10.07 -10.41 -0.42
N VAL A 186 -8.80 -10.65 -0.09
CA VAL A 186 -7.98 -9.73 0.74
C VAL A 186 -7.62 -8.46 -0.04
N TYR A 187 -7.27 -8.60 -1.33
CA TYR A 187 -6.98 -7.46 -2.20
C TYR A 187 -8.16 -6.47 -2.22
N ASN A 188 -9.38 -6.94 -2.49
CA ASN A 188 -10.52 -6.06 -2.66
C ASN A 188 -10.98 -5.45 -1.32
N LYS A 189 -10.96 -6.25 -0.23
CA LYS A 189 -11.39 -5.80 1.10
C LYS A 189 -10.65 -4.56 1.59
N HIS A 190 -9.35 -4.51 1.36
CA HIS A 190 -8.50 -3.46 1.96
C HIS A 190 -8.16 -2.32 1.01
N PHE A 191 -8.54 -2.39 -0.27
CA PHE A 191 -8.06 -1.47 -1.30
C PHE A 191 -8.38 -0.02 -0.97
N ASN A 192 -9.66 0.29 -0.71
CA ASN A 192 -10.07 1.65 -0.36
C ASN A 192 -9.40 2.15 0.92
N SER A 193 -9.31 1.31 1.96
CA SER A 193 -8.66 1.69 3.22
C SER A 193 -7.16 1.97 3.04
N ALA A 194 -6.48 1.22 2.16
CA ALA A 194 -5.09 1.45 1.81
C ALA A 194 -4.92 2.71 0.94
N PHE A 195 -5.86 2.97 0.02
CA PHE A 195 -5.90 4.19 -0.79
C PHE A 195 -5.95 5.43 0.10
N VAL A 196 -6.85 5.44 1.09
CA VAL A 196 -6.94 6.53 2.07
C VAL A 196 -5.68 6.61 2.92
N LEU A 197 -5.18 5.49 3.46
CA LEU A 197 -3.96 5.47 4.26
C LEU A 197 -2.78 6.10 3.50
N MET A 198 -2.66 5.83 2.20
CA MET A 198 -1.58 6.37 1.39
C MET A 198 -1.65 7.87 1.17
N GLN A 199 -2.81 8.49 1.31
CA GLN A 199 -2.87 9.95 1.31
C GLN A 199 -2.10 10.52 2.51
N TYR A 200 -2.21 9.88 3.68
CA TYR A 200 -1.46 10.26 4.88
C TYR A 200 0.02 9.89 4.79
N LEU A 201 0.34 8.66 4.37
CA LEU A 201 1.75 8.22 4.32
C LEU A 201 2.55 8.90 3.20
N GLY A 202 1.93 9.11 2.04
CA GLY A 202 2.54 9.77 0.89
C GLY A 202 2.60 11.27 1.07
N TYR A 203 1.45 11.95 1.16
CA TYR A 203 1.43 13.42 1.22
C TYR A 203 1.78 14.00 2.58
N LEU A 204 1.35 13.37 3.68
CA LEU A 204 1.52 13.96 5.01
C LEU A 204 2.69 13.34 5.79
N ARG A 205 3.26 12.24 5.29
CA ARG A 205 4.42 11.54 5.86
C ARG A 205 4.22 11.14 7.34
N ARG A 206 2.97 10.80 7.71
CA ARG A 206 2.58 10.37 9.06
C ARG A 206 1.43 9.37 9.03
N MET A 207 1.20 8.68 10.16
CA MET A 207 -0.05 7.92 10.34
C MET A 207 -1.24 8.87 10.55
N PRO A 208 -2.47 8.46 10.21
CA PRO A 208 -3.65 9.29 10.42
C PRO A 208 -3.85 9.69 11.88
N ASN A 209 -3.50 8.81 12.82
CA ASN A 209 -3.63 9.03 14.27
C ASN A 209 -2.41 9.63 14.95
N ASN A 210 -1.39 10.05 14.20
CA ASN A 210 -0.35 10.91 14.77
C ASN A 210 -0.88 12.34 14.95
N ALA A 211 -0.15 13.16 15.73
CA ALA A 211 -0.40 14.60 15.76
C ALA A 211 -0.41 15.17 14.33
N PRO A 212 -1.28 16.17 14.05
CA PRO A 212 -2.11 16.91 15.00
C PRO A 212 -3.44 16.22 15.39
N ASP A 213 -3.87 15.20 14.67
CA ASP A 213 -5.24 14.65 14.79
C ASP A 213 -5.41 13.79 16.05
N ASN A 214 -4.40 12.97 16.40
CA ASN A 214 -4.42 12.05 17.54
C ASN A 214 -5.60 11.04 17.55
N ASN A 215 -6.29 10.86 16.42
CA ASN A 215 -7.41 9.93 16.25
C ASN A 215 -7.53 9.48 14.77
N PHE A 216 -8.60 8.77 14.41
CA PHE A 216 -8.82 8.32 13.02
C PHE A 216 -10.01 9.03 12.34
N ASP A 217 -10.54 10.12 12.90
CA ASP A 217 -11.78 10.74 12.41
C ASP A 217 -11.65 11.20 10.96
N GLY A 218 -10.53 11.86 10.62
CA GLY A 218 -10.24 12.27 9.25
C GLY A 218 -10.11 11.06 8.31
N PHE A 219 -9.44 10.00 8.75
CA PHE A 219 -9.32 8.77 7.97
C PHE A 219 -10.68 8.12 7.72
N ASP A 220 -11.54 8.06 8.74
CA ASP A 220 -12.88 7.48 8.64
C ASP A 220 -13.79 8.31 7.75
N PHE A 221 -13.74 9.64 7.88
CA PHE A 221 -14.44 10.54 6.97
C PHE A 221 -14.10 10.24 5.50
N TRP A 222 -12.80 10.19 5.20
CA TRP A 222 -12.31 9.96 3.84
C TRP A 222 -12.64 8.56 3.33
N LEU A 223 -12.50 7.53 4.18
CA LEU A 223 -12.85 6.16 3.82
C LEU A 223 -14.35 6.02 3.55
N ASN A 224 -15.20 6.62 4.38
CA ASN A 224 -16.64 6.62 4.19
C ASN A 224 -17.05 7.35 2.90
N LYS A 225 -16.47 8.53 2.62
CA LYS A 225 -16.72 9.26 1.37
C LYS A 225 -16.27 8.45 0.15
N LEU A 226 -15.08 7.83 0.19
CA LEU A 226 -14.59 6.99 -0.90
C LEU A 226 -15.50 5.78 -1.16
N ASN A 227 -15.96 5.12 -0.09
CA ASN A 227 -16.89 4.00 -0.20
C ASN A 227 -18.26 4.43 -0.76
N GLN A 228 -18.77 5.60 -0.38
CA GLN A 228 -20.02 6.15 -0.90
C GLN A 228 -19.97 6.33 -2.43
N PHE A 229 -18.81 6.66 -2.97
CA PHE A 229 -18.58 6.79 -4.41
C PHE A 229 -17.96 5.53 -5.04
N ASN A 230 -18.13 4.35 -4.43
CA ASN A 230 -17.66 3.06 -4.95
C ASN A 230 -16.16 3.02 -5.30
N GLY A 231 -15.32 3.74 -4.54
CA GLY A 231 -13.88 3.82 -4.82
C GLY A 231 -13.48 4.89 -5.84
N ASP A 232 -14.43 5.66 -6.38
CA ASP A 232 -14.12 6.77 -7.28
C ASP A 232 -13.49 7.94 -6.51
N TYR A 233 -12.17 8.05 -6.60
CA TYR A 233 -11.39 9.08 -5.92
C TYR A 233 -11.65 10.49 -6.45
N GLN A 234 -12.16 10.64 -7.69
CA GLN A 234 -12.50 11.93 -8.27
C GLN A 234 -13.82 12.44 -7.69
N GLN A 235 -14.86 11.60 -7.70
CA GLN A 235 -16.14 11.93 -7.08
C GLN A 235 -16.03 12.10 -5.56
N ALA A 236 -15.16 11.32 -4.91
CA ALA A 236 -14.84 11.51 -3.50
C ALA A 236 -13.97 12.76 -3.23
N GLU A 237 -13.43 13.42 -4.27
CA GLU A 237 -12.49 14.54 -4.18
C GLU A 237 -11.28 14.27 -3.28
N MET A 238 -10.92 12.99 -3.13
CA MET A 238 -9.95 12.53 -2.15
C MET A 238 -8.57 13.13 -2.44
N VAL A 239 -8.01 12.78 -3.59
CA VAL A 239 -6.65 13.18 -3.98
C VAL A 239 -6.56 14.70 -4.09
N LYS A 240 -7.60 15.35 -4.63
CA LYS A 240 -7.71 16.81 -4.71
C LYS A 240 -7.54 17.44 -3.32
N SER A 241 -8.27 16.95 -2.33
CA SER A 241 -8.30 17.52 -0.98
C SER A 241 -6.94 17.44 -0.27
N PHE A 242 -6.21 16.35 -0.45
CA PHE A 242 -4.85 16.23 0.09
C PHE A 242 -3.84 17.10 -0.67
N LEU A 243 -3.94 17.17 -2.00
CA LEU A 243 -3.06 18.01 -2.84
C LEU A 243 -3.15 19.51 -2.52
N VAL A 244 -4.31 20.01 -2.12
CA VAL A 244 -4.52 21.42 -1.76
C VAL A 244 -4.49 21.69 -0.25
N SER A 245 -4.30 20.64 0.55
CA SER A 245 -4.32 20.74 2.01
C SER A 245 -3.27 21.72 2.53
N GLY A 246 -3.61 22.45 3.60
CA GLY A 246 -2.66 23.36 4.26
C GLY A 246 -1.44 22.60 4.80
N GLU A 247 -1.63 21.38 5.28
CA GLU A 247 -0.57 20.53 5.81
C GLU A 247 0.45 20.13 4.72
N LEU A 248 -0.02 19.68 3.54
CA LEU A 248 0.89 19.38 2.43
C LEU A 248 1.65 20.62 1.96
N ARG A 249 0.96 21.77 1.83
CA ARG A 249 1.62 23.03 1.46
C ARG A 249 2.69 23.42 2.47
N GLY A 250 2.39 23.28 3.77
CA GLY A 250 3.33 23.57 4.86
C GLY A 250 4.62 22.74 4.81
N ARG A 251 4.65 21.57 4.15
CA ARG A 251 5.88 20.77 3.98
C ARG A 251 6.93 21.44 3.09
N PHE A 252 6.53 22.36 2.20
CA PHE A 252 7.41 22.94 1.19
C PHE A 252 7.64 24.44 1.35
N GLY A 253 7.22 25.01 2.49
CA GLY A 253 7.30 26.44 2.78
C GLY A 253 6.05 27.23 2.34
N PRO A 254 5.97 28.52 2.70
CA PRO A 254 4.89 29.43 2.30
C PRO A 254 4.78 29.59 0.78
#